data_AF-A0A3C1KDV0-F1
#
_entry.id   AF-A0A3C1KDV0-F1
#
_cell.length_a   1.000
_cell.length_b   1.000
_cell.length_c   1.000
_cell.angle_alpha   90.00
_cell.angle_beta   90.00
_cell.angle_gamma   90.00
#
_symmetry.space_group_name_H-M   'P 1'
#
loop_
_entity.id
_entity.type
_entity.pdbx_description
1 polymer ?
#
loop_
_entity_poly.entity_id
_entity_poly.type
_entity_poly.pdbx_seq_one_letter_code
_entity_poly.pdbx_strand_id
1 'polypeptide(L)' 'LYPNVDFYTGVIYKAMGFPTRMFTVLFAIGRLPGWLAHWREMNTDPQTKIGRPQQLYTGSPERSYPGV' A
#
# COMPACT_ATOMS: atom_id res chain seq x y z
N LEU A 1 -12.99 -4.32 18.73
CA LEU A 1 -12.09 -3.31 18.11
C LEU A 1 -10.91 -3.13 19.04
N TYR A 2 -9.69 -3.37 18.57
CA TYR A 2 -8.46 -3.24 19.38
C TYR A 2 -7.54 -2.20 18.74
N PRO A 3 -6.75 -1.45 19.52
CA PRO A 3 -5.79 -0.50 18.99
C PRO A 3 -4.72 -1.24 18.18
N ASN A 4 -4.41 -0.72 17.00
CA ASN A 4 -3.33 -1.20 16.17
C ASN A 4 -2.01 -0.49 16.53
N VAL A 5 -0.92 -0.85 15.85
CA VAL A 5 0.41 -0.24 16.07
C VAL A 5 0.40 1.29 15.88
N ASP A 6 -0.46 1.80 14.99
CA ASP A 6 -0.54 3.23 14.65
C ASP A 6 -1.04 4.08 15.82
N PHE A 7 -1.87 3.49 16.70
CA PHE A 7 -2.42 4.18 17.87
C PHE A 7 -1.31 4.65 18.82
N TYR A 8 -0.30 3.81 19.07
CA TYR A 8 0.79 4.14 19.98
C TYR A 8 1.93 4.89 19.28
N THR A 9 2.24 4.58 18.03
CA THR A 9 3.33 5.24 17.30
C THR A 9 3.06 6.72 17.07
N GLY A 10 1.81 7.13 16.83
CA GLY A 10 1.45 8.55 16.71
C GLY A 10 1.70 9.36 17.99
N VAL A 11 1.43 8.77 19.16
CA VAL A 11 1.71 9.41 20.47
C VAL A 11 3.21 9.53 20.69
N ILE A 12 3.97 8.49 20.37
CA ILE A 12 5.44 8.46 20.49
C ILE A 12 6.08 9.51 19.56
N TYR A 13 5.68 9.59 18.29
CA TYR A 13 6.23 10.59 17.36
C TYR A 13 5.89 12.02 17.75
N LYS A 14 4.69 12.25 18.31
CA LYS A 14 4.32 13.55 18.88
C LYS A 14 5.18 13.90 20.09
N ALA A 15 5.44 12.93 20.98
CA ALA A 15 6.32 13.13 22.14
C ALA A 15 7.78 13.39 21.74
N MET A 16 8.24 12.82 20.61
CA MET A 16 9.56 13.08 20.03
C MET A 16 9.67 14.43 19.30
N GLY A 17 8.58 15.19 19.19
CA GLY A 17 8.57 16.53 18.58
C GLY A 17 8.43 16.55 17.05
N PHE A 18 8.11 15.42 16.41
CA PHE A 18 7.88 15.41 14.97
C PHE A 18 6.53 16.06 14.61
N PRO A 19 6.48 16.89 13.55
CA PRO A 19 5.21 17.41 13.07
C PRO A 19 4.36 16.27 12.48
N THR A 20 3.05 16.29 12.70
CA THR A 20 2.12 15.22 12.31
C THR A 20 2.17 14.87 10.82
N ARG A 21 2.44 15.85 9.96
CA ARG A 21 2.66 15.67 8.52
C ARG A 21 3.82 14.73 8.16
N MET A 22 4.72 14.44 9.10
CA MET A 22 5.88 13.56 8.91
C MET A 22 5.63 12.11 9.37
N PHE A 23 4.51 11.81 10.02
CA PHE A 23 4.30 10.47 10.62
C PHE A 23 4.32 9.36 9.56
N THR A 24 3.68 9.58 8.41
CA THR A 24 3.69 8.62 7.29
C THR A 24 5.10 8.45 6.69
N VAL A 25 5.91 9.51 6.67
CA VAL A 25 7.30 9.45 6.17
C VAL A 25 8.17 8.61 7.10
N LEU A 26 8.04 8.81 8.41
CA LEU A 26 8.76 8.00 9.42
C LEU A 26 8.35 6.53 9.36
N PHE A 27 7.06 6.26 9.17
CA PHE A 27 6.56 4.90 8.93
C PHE A 27 7.16 4.29 7.66
N ALA A 28 7.17 5.04 6.55
CA ALA A 28 7.74 4.55 5.29
C ALA A 28 9.22 4.19 5.44
N ILE A 29 10.01 5.03 6.11
CA ILE A 29 11.44 4.76 6.39
C ILE A 29 11.61 3.45 7.15
N GLY A 30 10.80 3.21 8.19
CA GLY A 30 10.83 1.95 8.94
C GLY A 30 10.42 0.73 8.11
N ARG A 31 9.58 0.90 7.09
CA ARG A 31 9.10 -0.19 6.22
C ARG A 31 10.01 -0.45 5.02
N LEU A 32 10.85 0.50 4.60
CA LEU A 32 11.75 0.37 3.46
C LEU A 32 12.58 -0.93 3.46
N PRO A 33 13.22 -1.36 4.56
CA PRO A 33 13.99 -2.60 4.55
C PRO A 33 13.13 -3.84 4.28
N GLY A 34 11.91 -3.87 4.82
CA GLY A 34 10.97 -4.97 4.59
C GLY A 34 10.45 -5.00 3.15
N TRP A 35 10.15 -3.84 2.56
CA TRP A 35 9.78 -3.76 1.14
C TRP A 35 10.91 -4.23 0.24
N LEU A 36 12.15 -3.83 0.53
CA LEU A 36 13.31 -4.25 -0.24
C LEU A 36 13.57 -5.76 -0.11
N ALA A 37 13.41 -6.32 1.09
CA ALA A 37 13.53 -7.76 1.32
C ALA A 37 12.49 -8.54 0.49
N HIS A 38 11.21 -8.16 0.58
CA HIS A 38 10.15 -8.82 -0.20
C HIS A 38 10.33 -8.67 -1.70
N TRP A 39 10.74 -7.49 -2.17
CA TRP A 39 11.06 -7.29 -3.59
C TRP A 39 12.20 -8.21 -4.02
N ARG A 40 13.27 -8.30 -3.21
CA ARG A 40 14.41 -9.17 -3.53
C ARG A 40 13.99 -10.64 -3.57
N GLU A 41 13.25 -11.10 -2.57
CA GLU A 41 12.69 -12.47 -2.50
C GLU A 41 11.90 -12.79 -3.77
N MET A 42 10.99 -11.91 -4.17
CA MET A 42 10.19 -12.06 -5.39
C MET A 42 11.06 -12.14 -6.67
N ASN A 43 12.10 -11.31 -6.79
CA ASN A 43 12.98 -11.34 -7.97
C ASN A 43 13.90 -12.57 -8.03
N THR A 44 14.27 -13.13 -6.87
CA THR A 44 15.13 -14.31 -6.82
C THR A 44 14.37 -15.63 -6.96
N ASP A 45 13.05 -15.62 -6.75
CA ASP A 45 12.22 -16.82 -6.87
C ASP A 45 12.03 -17.19 -8.35
N PRO A 46 12.52 -18.37 -8.81
CA PRO A 46 12.38 -18.82 -10.19
C PRO A 46 10.93 -19.13 -10.59
N GLN A 47 10.01 -19.25 -9.63
CA GLN A 47 8.58 -19.49 -9.88
C GLN A 47 7.78 -18.19 -10.00
N THR A 48 8.39 -17.02 -9.74
CA THR A 48 7.71 -15.73 -9.82
C THR A 48 7.18 -15.49 -11.23
N LYS A 49 5.89 -15.12 -11.30
CA LYS A 49 5.20 -14.70 -12.51
C LYS A 49 4.53 -13.35 -12.27
N ILE A 50 4.20 -12.65 -13.36
CA ILE A 50 3.47 -11.40 -13.27
C ILE A 50 2.10 -11.61 -12.60
N GLY A 51 1.82 -10.82 -11.56
CA GLY A 51 0.50 -10.76 -10.94
C GLY A 51 -0.50 -10.14 -11.90
N ARG A 52 -1.36 -10.96 -12.52
CA ARG A 52 -2.40 -10.52 -13.46
C ARG A 52 -3.80 -10.84 -12.93
N PRO A 53 -4.33 -10.05 -11.99
CA PRO A 53 -5.67 -10.26 -11.47
C PRO A 53 -6.73 -10.05 -12.56
N GLN A 54 -7.88 -10.69 -12.40
CA GLN A 54 -9.04 -10.53 -13.26
C GLN A 54 -10.11 -9.69 -12.56
N GLN A 55 -11.00 -9.10 -13.35
CA GLN A 55 -12.16 -8.38 -12.85
C GLN A 55 -13.44 -9.00 -13.42
N LEU A 56 -14.50 -9.01 -12.62
CA LEU A 56 -15.85 -9.33 -13.09
C LEU A 56 -16.51 -8.04 -13.56
N TYR A 57 -16.75 -7.93 -14.87
CA TYR A 57 -17.46 -6.78 -15.41
C TYR A 57 -18.96 -6.87 -15.10
N THR A 58 -19.47 -5.91 -14.33
CA THR A 58 -20.89 -5.75 -14.00
C THR A 58 -21.48 -4.44 -14.53
N GLY A 59 -20.76 -3.79 -15.45
CA GLY A 59 -21.20 -2.55 -16.08
C GLY A 59 -22.22 -2.77 -17.19
N SER A 60 -22.55 -1.69 -17.90
CA SER A 60 -23.52 -1.73 -19.00
C SER A 60 -23.02 -2.58 -20.18
N PRO A 61 -23.92 -3.27 -20.90
CA PRO A 61 -23.56 -3.90 -22.17
C PRO A 61 -23.13 -2.85 -23.20
N GLU A 62 -22.67 -3.33 -24.35
CA GLU A 62 -22.34 -2.49 -25.50
C GLU A 62 -23.46 -1.49 -25.81
N ARG A 63 -23.10 -0.23 -25.99
CA ARG A 63 -24.04 0.87 -26.24
C ARG A 63 -23.49 1.80 -27.31
N SER A 64 -24.38 2.26 -28.20
CA SER A 64 -24.04 3.23 -29.24
C SER A 64 -23.70 4.59 -28.64
N TYR A 65 -22.76 5.30 -29.26
CA TYR A 65 -22.46 6.68 -28.90
C TYR A 65 -23.68 7.57 -29.19
N PRO A 66 -24.21 8.33 -28.21
CA PRO A 66 -25.26 9.29 -28.49
C PRO A 66 -24.65 10.41 -29.35
N GLY A 67 -25.05 10.49 -30.61
CA GLY A 67 -24.66 11.56 -31.51
C GLY A 67 -25.03 12.93 -30.93
N VAL A 68 -24.21 13.94 -31.25
CA VAL A 68 -24.42 15.34 -30.88
C VAL A 68 -25.71 15.90 -31.46
#